data_AF-A0A922SIK1-F1
#
_entry.id   AF-A0A922SIK1-F1
#
_cell.length_a   1.000
_cell.length_b   1.000
_cell.length_c   1.000
_cell.angle_alpha   90.00
_cell.angle_beta   90.00
_cell.angle_gamma   90.00
#
_symmetry.space_group_name_H-M   'P 1'
#
loop_
_entity.id
_entity.type
_entity.pdbx_description
1 polymer ?
#
loop_
_entity_poly.entity_id
_entity_poly.type
_entity_poly.pdbx_seq_one_letter_code
_entity_poly.pdbx_strand_id
1 'polypeptide(L)'
;MNQFQTERRLCWSYLFAAVLLAVSVLCIAIPYNHWRTTLDLCPGGYFENTNCGCILYGVSTSQTFNGGHNSYCLYAVFAPLPVIAFAVIMALFHMYRVCINNIGQYEDEKSTTMEEM
;
A
#
# COMPACT_ATOMS: atom_id res chain seq x y z
N MET A 1 -4.04 27.19 9.06
CA MET A 1 -3.08 26.09 9.28
C MET A 1 -1.79 26.50 8.65
N ASN A 2 -0.70 26.42 9.39
CA ASN A 2 0.55 27.03 9.00
C ASN A 2 1.40 26.08 8.12
N GLN A 3 2.47 26.57 7.48
CA GLN A 3 3.23 25.78 6.51
C GLN A 3 3.84 24.55 7.19
N PHE A 4 4.45 24.73 8.36
CA PHE A 4 5.10 23.66 9.09
C PHE A 4 4.13 22.54 9.53
N GLN A 5 2.95 22.90 10.04
CA GLN A 5 1.92 21.93 10.41
C GLN A 5 1.41 21.12 9.21
N THR A 6 1.30 21.77 8.05
CA THR A 6 0.87 21.12 6.80
C THR A 6 1.89 20.09 6.35
N GLU A 7 3.17 20.46 6.28
CA GLU A 7 4.27 19.55 5.94
C GLU A 7 4.36 18.38 6.92
N ARG A 8 4.18 18.63 8.22
CA ARG A 8 4.17 17.58 9.25
C ARG A 8 3.01 16.60 9.07
N ARG A 9 1.81 17.09 8.77
CA ARG A 9 0.64 16.23 8.50
C ARG A 9 0.84 15.39 7.24
N LEU A 10 1.36 16.00 6.16
CA LEU A 10 1.66 15.30 4.91
C LEU A 10 2.70 14.18 5.13
N CYS A 11 3.78 14.47 5.86
CA CYS A 11 4.78 13.49 6.24
C CYS A 11 4.14 12.26 6.90
N TRP A 12 3.33 12.47 7.95
CA TRP A 12 2.64 11.37 8.64
C TRP A 12 1.65 10.64 7.75
N SER A 13 0.85 11.35 6.95
CA SER A 13 -0.14 10.71 6.08
C SER A 13 0.51 9.83 5.03
N TYR A 14 1.59 10.28 4.38
CA TYR A 14 2.31 9.47 3.39
C TYR A 14 3.03 8.28 4.04
N LEU A 15 3.59 8.45 5.25
CA LEU A 15 4.18 7.35 6.00
C LEU A 15 3.15 6.28 6.36
N PHE A 16 2.00 6.69 6.91
CA PHE A 16 0.90 5.76 7.23
C PHE A 16 0.37 5.08 5.97
N ALA A 17 0.20 5.82 4.87
CA ALA A 17 -0.22 5.24 3.60
C ALA A 17 0.76 4.16 3.11
N ALA A 18 2.07 4.45 3.13
CA ALA A 18 3.09 3.48 2.74
C ALA A 18 3.07 2.21 3.62
N VAL A 19 2.95 2.37 4.94
CA VAL A 19 2.89 1.24 5.88
C VAL A 19 1.63 0.41 5.70
N LEU A 20 0.45 1.04 5.64
CA LEU A 20 -0.81 0.34 5.50
C LEU A 20 -0.90 -0.39 4.15
N LEU A 21 -0.42 0.21 3.07
CA LEU A 21 -0.32 -0.44 1.77
C LEU A 21 0.69 -1.60 1.77
N ALA A 22 1.84 -1.46 2.43
CA ALA A 22 2.78 -2.55 2.55
C ALA A 22 2.18 -3.73 3.33
N VAL A 23 1.50 -3.46 4.45
CA VAL A 23 0.82 -4.48 5.26
C VAL A 23 -0.27 -5.16 4.43
N SER A 24 -1.08 -4.42 3.66
CA SER A 24 -2.12 -5.03 2.83
C SER A 24 -1.53 -5.95 1.75
N VAL A 25 -0.45 -5.52 1.09
CA VAL A 25 0.27 -6.35 0.11
C VAL A 25 0.82 -7.62 0.78
N LEU A 26 1.44 -7.52 1.95
CA LEU A 26 2.00 -8.68 2.66
C LEU A 26 0.91 -9.68 3.09
N CYS A 27 -0.22 -9.18 3.60
CA CYS A 27 -1.36 -10.00 4.00
C CYS A 27 -2.00 -10.77 2.83
N ILE A 28 -1.78 -10.34 1.58
CA ILE A 28 -2.25 -11.06 0.39
C ILE A 28 -1.14 -11.92 -0.22
N ALA A 29 0.07 -11.37 -0.34
CA ALA A 29 1.20 -12.03 -0.97
C ALA A 29 1.64 -13.29 -0.24
N ILE A 30 1.65 -13.28 1.10
CA ILE A 30 2.07 -14.43 1.90
C ILE A 30 1.08 -15.61 1.72
N PRO A 31 -0.25 -15.45 1.97
CA PRO A 31 -1.19 -16.53 1.73
C PRO A 31 -1.25 -16.97 0.27
N TYR A 32 -1.21 -16.03 -0.68
CA TYR A 32 -1.19 -16.35 -2.11
C TYR A 32 0.00 -17.26 -2.44
N ASN A 33 1.22 -16.90 -2.04
CA ASN A 33 2.40 -17.69 -2.39
C ASN A 33 2.49 -19.01 -1.61
N HIS A 34 1.92 -19.07 -0.41
CA HIS A 34 1.85 -20.32 0.37
C HIS A 34 0.84 -21.32 -0.22
N TRP A 35 -0.34 -20.85 -0.61
CA TRP A 35 -1.45 -21.71 -1.04
C TRP A 35 -1.56 -21.89 -2.56
N ARG A 36 -0.80 -21.14 -3.37
CA ARG A 36 -0.93 -21.15 -4.85
C ARG A 36 -1.00 -22.53 -5.48
N THR A 37 -0.14 -23.45 -5.07
CA THR A 37 -0.07 -24.80 -5.65
C THR A 37 -1.24 -25.66 -5.20
N THR A 38 -1.65 -25.52 -3.94
CA THR A 38 -2.76 -26.28 -3.36
C THR A 38 -4.11 -25.83 -3.94
N LEU A 39 -4.23 -24.54 -4.27
CA LEU A 39 -5.46 -23.94 -4.80
C LEU A 39 -5.63 -24.08 -6.31
N ASP A 40 -4.60 -24.52 -7.03
CA ASP A 40 -4.56 -24.63 -8.49
C ASP A 40 -5.31 -25.86 -9.03
N LEU A 41 -6.55 -26.04 -8.55
CA LEU A 41 -7.42 -27.19 -8.83
C LEU A 41 -8.54 -26.81 -9.82
N CYS A 42 -8.29 -25.91 -10.78
CA CYS A 42 -9.35 -25.42 -11.68
C CYS A 42 -10.12 -26.59 -12.35
N PRO A 43 -11.46 -26.55 -12.38
CA PRO A 43 -12.25 -27.42 -13.24
C PRO A 43 -12.19 -26.89 -14.68
N GLY A 44 -11.07 -27.10 -15.37
CA GLY A 44 -10.87 -26.72 -16.77
C GLY A 44 -10.45 -27.95 -17.59
N GLY A 45 -11.04 -28.13 -18.77
CA GLY A 45 -10.55 -29.14 -19.72
C GLY A 45 -9.12 -28.83 -20.19
N TYR A 46 -8.43 -29.81 -20.79
CA TYR A 46 -7.05 -29.73 -21.29
C TYR A 46 -6.68 -28.47 -22.13
N PHE A 47 -7.68 -27.70 -22.59
CA PHE A 47 -7.52 -26.50 -23.42
C PHE A 47 -7.66 -25.18 -22.65
N GLU A 48 -8.17 -25.18 -21.42
CA GLU A 48 -8.28 -24.00 -20.57
C GLU A 48 -7.11 -23.96 -19.58
N ASN A 49 -6.02 -23.29 -19.99
CA ASN A 49 -4.88 -22.95 -19.12
C ASN A 49 -5.28 -21.86 -18.11
N THR A 50 -6.27 -22.15 -17.28
CA THR A 50 -6.73 -21.25 -16.22
C THR A 50 -5.91 -21.59 -14.98
N ASN A 51 -5.15 -20.63 -14.44
CA ASN A 51 -4.44 -20.80 -13.17
C ASN A 51 -5.38 -20.34 -12.04
N CYS A 52 -5.80 -21.25 -11.16
CA CYS A 52 -6.72 -21.00 -10.03
C CYS A 52 -5.99 -20.82 -8.70
N GLY A 53 -4.68 -20.57 -8.69
CA GLY A 53 -3.91 -20.48 -7.45
C GLY A 53 -4.22 -19.28 -6.53
N CYS A 54 -5.19 -18.42 -6.84
CA CYS A 54 -5.46 -17.24 -6.00
C CYS A 54 -6.44 -17.56 -4.85
N ILE A 55 -6.12 -17.13 -3.63
CA ILE A 55 -7.02 -17.30 -2.49
C ILE A 55 -8.26 -16.38 -2.56
N LEU A 56 -8.16 -15.26 -3.27
CA LEU A 56 -9.26 -14.33 -3.46
C LEU A 56 -10.26 -14.90 -4.46
N TYR A 57 -11.54 -14.69 -4.19
CA TYR A 57 -12.65 -15.19 -5.02
C TYR A 57 -12.64 -16.72 -5.21
N GLY A 58 -12.02 -17.45 -4.29
CA GLY A 58 -12.08 -18.91 -4.25
C GLY A 58 -13.49 -19.42 -4.00
N VAL A 59 -13.80 -20.60 -4.54
CA VAL A 59 -15.11 -21.25 -4.45
C VAL A 59 -14.98 -22.54 -3.65
N SER A 60 -15.76 -22.64 -2.58
CA SER A 60 -15.88 -23.86 -1.80
C SER A 60 -16.96 -24.77 -2.39
N THR A 61 -16.61 -26.02 -2.67
CA THR A 61 -17.54 -27.07 -3.08
C THR A 61 -17.68 -28.10 -1.96
N SER A 62 -18.57 -29.08 -2.12
CA SER A 62 -18.78 -30.13 -1.12
C SER A 62 -17.57 -31.06 -0.90
N GLN A 63 -16.62 -31.08 -1.83
CA GLN A 63 -15.46 -31.99 -1.81
C GLN A 63 -14.11 -31.28 -1.95
N THR A 64 -14.07 -30.09 -2.55
CA THR A 64 -12.82 -29.35 -2.81
C THR A 64 -13.01 -27.85 -2.58
N PHE A 65 -11.90 -27.18 -2.30
CA PHE A 65 -11.83 -25.72 -2.32
C PHE A 65 -10.96 -25.30 -3.50
N ASN A 66 -11.56 -24.63 -4.48
CA ASN A 66 -10.87 -24.17 -5.69
C ASN A 66 -10.51 -22.70 -5.49
N GLY A 67 -9.28 -22.29 -5.80
CA GLY A 67 -8.94 -20.88 -5.76
C GLY A 67 -9.52 -20.10 -6.95
N GLY A 68 -9.47 -18.77 -6.85
CA GLY A 68 -9.87 -17.86 -7.91
C GLY A 68 -8.76 -17.64 -8.94
N HIS A 69 -9.08 -16.86 -9.98
CA HIS A 69 -8.17 -16.59 -11.08
C HIS A 69 -6.90 -15.87 -10.60
N ASN A 70 -5.74 -16.33 -11.07
CA ASN A 70 -4.45 -15.86 -10.58
C ASN A 70 -4.21 -14.34 -10.79
N SER A 71 -4.81 -13.78 -11.85
CA SER A 71 -4.68 -12.34 -12.13
C SER A 71 -5.18 -11.45 -10.98
N TYR A 72 -6.15 -11.89 -10.17
CA TYR A 72 -6.65 -11.11 -9.06
C TYR A 72 -5.60 -10.92 -7.96
N CYS A 73 -4.94 -12.01 -7.55
CA CYS A 73 -3.88 -11.95 -6.54
C CYS A 73 -2.65 -11.21 -7.08
N LEU A 74 -2.29 -11.42 -8.35
CA LEU A 74 -1.20 -10.67 -8.98
C LEU A 74 -1.51 -9.17 -9.00
N TYR A 75 -2.71 -8.77 -9.38
CA TYR A 75 -3.12 -7.38 -9.37
C TYR A 75 -3.08 -6.80 -7.95
N ALA A 76 -3.65 -7.50 -6.96
CA ALA A 76 -3.69 -7.05 -5.58
C ALA A 76 -2.30 -6.89 -4.94
N VAL A 77 -1.31 -7.67 -5.39
CA VAL A 77 0.08 -7.60 -4.90
C VAL A 77 0.89 -6.54 -5.65
N PHE A 78 0.79 -6.47 -6.99
CA PHE A 78 1.66 -5.64 -7.81
C PHE A 78 1.13 -4.23 -8.06
N ALA A 79 -0.19 -4.04 -8.17
CA ALA A 79 -0.77 -2.72 -8.43
C ALA A 79 -0.47 -1.67 -7.33
N PRO A 80 -0.38 -2.03 -6.03
CA PRO A 80 -0.01 -1.07 -4.99
C PRO A 80 1.48 -0.67 -4.98
N LEU A 81 2.39 -1.43 -5.61
CA LEU A 81 3.84 -1.19 -5.49
C LEU A 81 4.28 0.22 -5.98
N PRO A 82 3.82 0.73 -7.14
CA PRO A 82 4.14 2.09 -7.56
C PRO A 82 3.60 3.15 -6.59
N VAL A 83 2.43 2.91 -5.98
CA VAL A 83 1.82 3.81 -5.01
C VAL A 83 2.63 3.84 -3.71
N ILE A 84 3.11 2.67 -3.25
CA ILE A 84 4.01 2.57 -2.09
C ILE A 84 5.30 3.33 -2.37
N ALA A 85 5.92 3.14 -3.54
CA ALA A 85 7.14 3.85 -3.92
C ALA A 85 6.94 5.38 -3.90
N PHE A 86 5.84 5.86 -4.50
CA PHE A 86 5.48 7.27 -4.46
C PHE A 86 5.26 7.78 -3.04
N ALA A 87 4.50 7.05 -2.22
CA ALA A 87 4.24 7.42 -0.83
C ALA A 87 5.53 7.51 0.00
N VAL A 88 6.48 6.59 -0.19
CA VAL A 88 7.79 6.64 0.48
C VAL A 88 8.58 7.88 0.05
N ILE A 89 8.65 8.16 -1.26
CA ILE A 89 9.36 9.36 -1.76
C ILE A 89 8.75 10.64 -1.18
N MET A 90 7.43 10.75 -1.17
CA MET A 90 6.73 11.90 -0.62
C MET A 90 6.91 12.02 0.90
N ALA A 91 6.87 10.89 1.63
CA ALA A 91 7.15 10.89 3.06
C ALA A 91 8.57 11.40 3.35
N LEU A 92 9.58 10.94 2.62
CA LEU A 92 10.96 11.41 2.77
C LEU A 92 11.12 12.89 2.42
N PHE A 93 10.47 13.36 1.36
CA PHE A 93 10.48 14.77 0.96
C PHE A 93 9.91 15.69 2.05
N HIS A 94 8.73 15.35 2.58
CA HIS A 94 8.10 16.13 3.65
C HIS A 94 8.87 16.00 4.97
N MET A 95 9.41 14.81 5.28
CA MET A 95 10.27 14.61 6.45
C MET A 95 11.51 15.48 6.39
N TYR A 96 12.16 15.60 5.23
CA TYR A 96 13.30 16.51 5.03
C TYR A 96 12.93 17.96 5.36
N ARG A 97 11.77 18.45 4.91
CA ARG A 97 11.31 19.83 5.16
C ARG A 97 10.85 20.08 6.59
N VAL A 98 10.53 19.03 7.35
CA VAL A 98 10.14 19.15 8.76
C VAL A 98 11.35 19.00 9.68
N CYS A 99 12.24 18.04 9.42
CA CYS A 99 13.32 17.66 10.32
C CYS A 99 14.68 18.28 10.00
N ILE A 100 14.95 18.61 8.74
CA ILE A 100 16.27 19.10 8.29
C ILE A 100 16.16 20.54 7.80
N ASN A 101 15.30 20.80 6.82
CA ASN A 101 15.09 22.11 6.22
C ASN A 101 13.80 22.78 6.74
N ASN A 102 13.77 23.03 8.04
CA ASN A 102 12.61 23.54 8.80
C ASN A 102 12.33 25.05 8.61
N ILE A 103 12.61 25.61 7.42
CA ILE A 103 12.36 27.03 7.08
C ILE A 103 10.92 27.44 7.43
N GLY A 104 9.94 26.58 7.14
CA GLY A 104 8.54 26.85 7.44
C GLY A 104 8.25 27.04 8.94
N GLN A 105 9.06 26.48 9.84
CA GLN A 105 8.91 26.71 11.29
C GLN A 105 9.33 28.13 11.67
N TYR A 106 10.44 28.61 11.10
CA TYR A 106 10.95 29.96 11.37
C TYR A 106 10.07 31.07 10.79
N GLU A 107 9.51 30.85 9.60
CA GLU A 107 8.56 31.79 8.99
C GLU A 107 7.29 31.94 9.84
N ASP A 108 6.79 30.83 10.39
CA ASP A 108 5.62 30.86 11.28
C ASP A 108 5.92 31.60 12.58
N GLU A 109 7.06 31.31 13.22
CA GLU A 109 7.47 31.97 14.46
C GLU A 109 7.62 33.49 14.27
N LYS A 110 8.26 33.91 13.17
CA LYS A 110 8.38 35.33 12.80
C LYS A 110 7.01 35.98 12.61
N SER A 111 6.09 35.34 11.90
CA SER A 111 4.74 35.87 11.68
C SER A 111 4.01 36.10 13.01
N THR A 112 4.06 35.13 13.93
CA THR A 112 3.41 35.25 15.24
C THR A 112 4.00 36.40 16.05
N THR A 113 5.33 36.56 16.08
CA THR A 113 5.95 37.68 16.82
C THR A 113 5.57 39.06 16.27
N MET A 114 5.25 39.19 14.98
CA MET A 114 4.82 40.46 14.39
C MET A 114 3.35 40.80 14.68
N GLU A 115 2.49 39.80 14.89
CA GLU A 115 1.08 40.03 15.26
C GLU A 115 0.91 40.44 16.73
N GLU A 116 1.89 40.13 17.59
CA GLU A 116 1.86 40.42 19.03
C GLU A 116 2.46 41.80 19.42
N MET A 117 2.98 42.57 18.46
CA MET A 117 3.53 43.93 18.67
C MET A 117 2.55 45.02 18.22
#